data_AF-A0A959T0Z5-F1
#
_entry.id   AF-A0A959T0Z5-F1
#
_cell.length_a   1.000
_cell.length_b   1.000
_cell.length_c   1.000
_cell.angle_alpha   90.00
_cell.angle_beta   90.00
_cell.angle_gamma   90.00
#
_symmetry.space_group_name_H-M   'P 1'
#
loop_
_entity.id
_entity.type
_entity.pdbx_description
1 polymer ?
#
loop_
_entity_poly.entity_id
_entity_poly.type
_entity_poly.pdbx_seq_one_letter_code
_entity_poly.pdbx_strand_id
1 'polypeptide(L)' 'FSFNHGILSPEEVLRQAHDLGLQAGALTDINCTAGLSDLFRLADQHKVRPVAGIEFRCGARTLFI' A
#
# COMPACT_ATOMS: atom_id res chain seq x y z
N PHE A 1 1.38 5.00 -0.17
CA PHE A 1 1.54 6.46 -0.31
C PHE A 1 1.32 7.08 1.06
N SER A 2 2.34 7.12 1.92
CA SER A 2 2.18 7.83 3.20
C SER A 2 2.63 9.27 2.99
N PHE A 3 1.76 10.25 3.21
CA PHE A 3 1.98 11.66 2.82
C PHE A 3 3.36 12.22 3.20
N ASN A 4 3.96 11.75 4.30
CA ASN A 4 5.30 12.17 4.77
C ASN A 4 6.33 11.02 4.83
N HIS A 5 5.97 9.79 4.45
CA HIS A 5 6.81 8.59 4.67
C HIS A 5 6.86 7.62 3.48
N GLY A 6 6.08 7.84 2.42
CA GLY A 6 6.11 7.00 1.22
C GLY A 6 7.32 7.33 0.35
N ILE A 7 8.22 6.37 0.18
CA ILE A 7 9.43 6.52 -0.68
C ILE A 7 9.22 5.87 -2.06
N LEU A 8 8.30 4.91 -2.17
CA LEU A 8 8.00 4.18 -3.40
C LEU A 8 6.63 4.57 -3.96
N SER A 9 6.53 4.64 -5.29
CA SER A 9 5.24 4.75 -5.98
C SER A 9 4.47 3.42 -5.87
N PRO A 10 3.12 3.41 -6.03
CA PRO A 10 2.32 2.18 -6.02
C PRO A 10 2.76 1.18 -7.09
N GLU A 11 3.16 1.66 -8.26
CA GLU A 11 3.68 0.82 -9.34
C GLU A 11 4.96 0.10 -8.92
N GLU A 12 5.89 0.82 -8.31
CA GLU A 12 7.16 0.26 -7.84
C GLU A 12 6.94 -0.77 -6.73
N VAL A 13 5.97 -0.52 -5.82
CA VAL A 13 5.56 -1.50 -4.80
C VAL A 13 4.99 -2.76 -5.44
N LEU A 14 4.09 -2.62 -6.43
CA LEU A 14 3.46 -3.76 -7.10
C LEU A 14 4.46 -4.55 -7.96
N ARG A 15 5.39 -3.86 -8.63
CA ARG A 15 6.50 -4.48 -9.38
C ARG A 15 7.39 -5.31 -8.45
N GLN A 16 7.81 -4.74 -7.33
CA GLN A 16 8.62 -5.49 -6.36
C GLN A 16 7.87 -6.69 -5.78
N ALA A 17 6.58 -6.54 -5.45
CA ALA A 17 5.76 -7.64 -4.98
C ALA A 17 5.65 -8.77 -6.03
N HIS A 18 5.50 -8.41 -7.30
CA HIS A 18 5.52 -9.37 -8.41
C HIS A 18 6.87 -10.09 -8.53
N ASP A 19 7.97 -9.35 -8.54
CA ASP A 19 9.33 -9.91 -8.68
C ASP A 19 9.69 -10.85 -7.51
N LEU A 20 9.13 -10.60 -6.33
CA LEU A 20 9.24 -11.46 -5.14
C LEU A 20 8.29 -12.68 -5.17
N GLY A 21 7.43 -12.80 -6.19
CA GLY A 21 6.46 -13.89 -6.33
C GLY A 21 5.28 -13.79 -5.36
N LEU A 22 5.00 -12.61 -4.80
CA LEU A 22 3.88 -12.39 -3.89
C LEU A 22 2.57 -12.34 -4.66
N GLN A 23 1.56 -13.04 -4.15
CA GLN A 23 0.25 -13.11 -4.78
C GLN A 23 -0.72 -12.01 -4.28
N ALA A 24 -0.40 -11.37 -3.17
CA ALA A 24 -1.21 -10.33 -2.58
C ALA A 24 -0.36 -9.37 -1.74
N GLY A 25 -0.82 -8.12 -1.63
CA GLY A 25 -0.19 -7.10 -0.79
C GLY A 25 -1.22 -6.12 -0.24
N ALA A 26 -1.05 -5.70 1.01
CA ALA A 26 -1.87 -4.68 1.64
C ALA A 26 -1.16 -3.34 1.65
N LEU A 27 -1.88 -2.25 1.33
CA LEU A 27 -1.39 -0.89 1.54
C LEU A 27 -2.09 -0.29 2.76
N THR A 28 -1.32 0.04 3.78
CA THR A 28 -1.79 0.53 5.08
C THR A 28 -1.18 1.90 5.37
N ASP A 29 -1.60 2.92 4.63
CA ASP A 29 -1.10 4.29 4.85
C ASP A 29 -1.61 4.85 6.18
N ILE A 30 -0.79 5.71 6.82
CA ILE A 30 -1.09 6.27 8.14
C ILE A 30 -2.26 7.24 8.05
N ASN A 31 -3.36 6.91 8.74
CA ASN A 31 -4.60 7.71 8.81
C ASN A 31 -5.11 8.17 7.43
N CYS A 32 -4.84 7.41 6.37
CA CYS A 32 -5.09 7.84 5.00
C CYS A 32 -5.36 6.66 4.06
N THR A 33 -6.21 6.89 3.06
CA THR A 33 -6.55 5.94 1.98
C THR A 33 -6.17 6.43 0.59
N ALA A 34 -5.55 7.61 0.45
CA ALA A 34 -5.32 8.26 -0.84
C ALA A 34 -4.50 7.39 -1.81
N GLY A 35 -3.59 6.56 -1.32
CA GLY A 35 -2.80 5.64 -2.12
C GLY A 35 -3.56 4.43 -2.68
N LEU A 36 -4.74 4.13 -2.16
CA LEU A 36 -5.48 2.91 -2.52
C LEU A 36 -6.00 2.96 -3.95
N SER A 37 -6.49 4.11 -4.44
CA SER A 37 -7.05 4.20 -5.79
C SER A 37 -6.04 3.82 -6.87
N ASP A 38 -4.81 4.34 -6.76
CA ASP A 38 -3.74 4.01 -7.71
C ASP A 38 -3.25 2.58 -7.56
N LEU A 39 -3.13 2.08 -6.33
CA LEU A 39 -2.76 0.70 -6.09
C LEU A 39 -3.76 -0.26 -6.75
N PHE A 40 -5.06 -0.08 -6.51
CA PHE A 40 -6.10 -0.94 -7.06
C PHE A 40 -6.16 -0.87 -8.59
N ARG A 41 -5.96 0.32 -9.17
CA ARG A 41 -5.93 0.51 -10.63
C ARG A 41 -4.75 -0.23 -11.29
N LEU A 42 -3.59 -0.24 -10.65
CA LEU A 42 -2.36 -0.82 -11.22
C LEU A 42 -2.17 -2.30 -10.91
N ALA A 43 -2.75 -2.80 -9.82
CA ALA A 43 -2.45 -4.13 -9.29
C ALA A 43 -2.74 -5.29 -10.26
N ASP A 44 -3.78 -5.16 -11.10
CA ASP A 44 -4.12 -6.16 -12.12
C ASP A 44 -2.99 -6.35 -13.15
N GLN A 45 -2.32 -5.25 -13.52
CA GLN A 45 -1.20 -5.27 -14.48
C GLN A 45 0.01 -6.04 -13.95
N HIS A 46 0.19 -6.06 -12.63
CA HIS A 46 1.30 -6.74 -11.96
C HIS A 46 0.93 -8.12 -11.40
N LYS A 47 -0.31 -8.58 -11.59
CA LYS A 47 -0.82 -9.88 -11.09
C LYS A 47 -0.67 -10.04 -9.57
N VAL A 48 -0.72 -8.94 -8.83
CA VAL A 48 -0.70 -8.92 -7.37
C VAL A 48 -2.09 -8.54 -6.91
N ARG A 49 -2.72 -9.31 -6.02
CA ARG A 49 -4.02 -8.93 -5.46
C ARG A 49 -3.84 -7.80 -4.42
N PRO A 50 -4.37 -6.59 -4.66
CA PRO A 50 -4.27 -5.52 -3.69
C PRO A 50 -5.26 -5.77 -2.54
N VAL A 51 -4.89 -5.37 -1.33
CA VAL A 51 -5.76 -5.35 -0.15
C VAL A 51 -5.74 -3.93 0.43
N ALA A 52 -6.93 -3.39 0.68
CA ALA A 52 -7.07 -2.09 1.31
C ALA A 52 -6.85 -2.21 2.83
N GLY A 53 -6.05 -1.30 3.40
CA GLY A 53 -5.91 -1.16 4.84
C GLY A 53 -5.60 0.29 5.24
N ILE A 54 -5.63 0.57 6.54
CA ILE A 54 -5.30 1.89 7.11
C ILE A 54 -4.56 1.64 8.42
N GLU A 55 -3.39 2.27 8.60
CA GLU A 55 -2.73 2.28 9.90
C GLU A 55 -3.27 3.46 10.72
N PHE A 56 -4.03 3.19 11.78
CA PHE A 56 -4.53 4.22 12.67
C PHE A 56 -3.48 4.60 13.70
N ARG A 57 -3.09 5.89 13.72
CA ARG A 57 -2.10 6.43 14.66
C ARG A 57 -2.62 7.66 15.39
N CYS A 58 -2.30 7.74 16.69
CA CYS A 58 -2.47 8.94 17.51
C CYS A 58 -1.09 9.38 18.02
N GLY A 59 -0.54 10.45 17.43
CA GLY A 59 0.83 10.86 17.66
C GLY A 59 1.83 9.77 17.26
N ALA A 60 2.75 9.43 18.16
CA ALA A 60 3.73 8.36 17.95
C ALA A 60 3.15 6.94 18.16
N ARG A 61 1.93 6.82 18.69
CA ARG A 61 1.34 5.52 19.04
C ARG A 61 0.51 4.96 17.88
N THR A 62 0.82 3.74 17.45
CA THR A 62 -0.03 2.93 16.57
C THR A 62 -1.15 2.27 17.38
N LEU A 63 -2.37 2.34 16.86
CA LEU A 63 -3.58 1.82 17.49
C LEU A 63 -4.04 0.53 16.80
N PHE A 64 -4.16 0.56 15.46
CA PHE A 64 -4.66 -0.53 14.63
C PHE A 64 -3.96 -0.55 13.27
N ILE A 65 -3.86 -1.75 12.68
CA ILE A 65 -3.44 -2.04 11.30
C ILE A 65 -4.42 -3.05 10.72
#